data_AF-A0A9E2BT01-F1
#
_entry.id   AF-A0A9E2BT01-F1
#
_cell.length_a   1.000
_cell.length_b   1.000
_cell.length_c   1.000
_cell.angle_alpha   90.00
_cell.angle_beta   90.00
_cell.angle_gamma   90.00
#
_symmetry.space_group_name_H-M   'P 1'
#
loop_
_entity.id
_entity.type
_entity.pdbx_description
1 polymer ?
#
loop_
_entity_poly.entity_id
_entity_poly.type
_entity_poly.pdbx_seq_one_letter_code
_entity_poly.pdbx_strand_id
1 'polypeptide(L)'
;MGTTSDAPITNFSQCHVGILSHLKAFGGLPALLAPAEQARQVAQETLKFFRDAVYEHHAEEERELFPAVLASATEGIEMDQVKFMVERLTREHRQVEATWTRLEPHLKKIAKGQSADLDTAAVASLVRDYSAHAAFEEAEFLPLCQTILSRNSNHMAALGLSLHMRHVPPVVAHI
;
A
#
# COMPACT_ATOMS: atom_id res chain seq x y z
N MET A 1 14.15 2.81 -70.02
CA MET A 1 15.02 2.54 -68.84
C MET A 1 16.17 3.54 -68.90
N GLY A 2 16.49 4.38 -67.92
CA GLY A 2 15.90 4.70 -66.63
C GLY A 2 16.57 6.01 -66.18
N THR A 3 15.80 6.97 -65.67
CA THR A 3 16.32 8.25 -65.20
C THR A 3 16.63 8.14 -63.71
N THR A 4 17.86 7.78 -63.37
CA THR A 4 18.47 7.85 -62.04
C THR A 4 18.79 9.31 -61.67
N SER A 5 17.75 10.14 -61.49
CA SER A 5 17.90 11.55 -61.06
C SER A 5 17.20 11.86 -59.72
N ASP A 6 16.75 10.85 -58.99
CA ASP A 6 15.95 10.99 -57.76
C ASP A 6 16.79 11.19 -56.47
N ALA A 7 18.09 11.44 -56.61
CA ALA A 7 19.09 11.05 -55.60
C ALA A 7 19.42 12.05 -54.45
N PRO A 8 19.20 13.37 -54.50
CA PRO A 8 19.51 14.25 -53.36
C PRO A 8 18.29 14.93 -52.69
N ILE A 9 17.37 15.51 -53.47
CA ILE A 9 16.26 16.34 -52.94
C ILE A 9 15.16 15.48 -52.32
N THR A 10 14.86 14.32 -52.89
CA THR A 10 13.88 13.37 -52.34
C THR A 10 14.36 12.84 -50.97
N ASN A 11 15.66 12.59 -50.82
CA ASN A 11 16.30 12.21 -49.56
C ASN A 11 16.23 13.36 -48.52
N PHE A 12 16.45 14.61 -48.96
CA PHE A 12 16.29 15.81 -48.13
C PHE A 12 14.84 16.07 -47.70
N SER A 13 13.88 15.78 -48.57
CA SER A 13 12.43 15.88 -48.29
C SER A 13 11.97 14.82 -47.29
N GLN A 14 12.52 13.60 -47.38
CA GLN A 14 12.27 12.54 -46.40
C GLN A 14 12.85 12.86 -45.01
N CYS A 15 13.91 13.69 -44.90
CA CYS A 15 14.37 14.19 -43.61
C CYS A 15 13.28 14.98 -42.86
N HIS A 16 12.45 15.78 -43.55
CA HIS A 16 11.36 16.50 -42.90
C HIS A 16 10.29 15.56 -42.35
N VAL A 17 10.01 14.44 -43.02
CA VAL A 17 9.08 13.42 -42.50
C VAL A 17 9.60 12.85 -41.18
N GLY A 18 10.88 12.51 -41.10
CA GLY A 18 11.52 12.03 -39.86
C GLY A 18 11.51 13.08 -38.75
N ILE A 19 11.88 14.34 -39.07
CA ILE A 19 11.89 15.46 -38.12
C ILE A 19 10.48 15.73 -37.57
N LEU A 20 9.47 15.81 -38.45
CA LEU A 20 8.08 16.05 -38.04
C LEU A 20 7.53 14.89 -37.22
N SER A 21 7.90 13.65 -37.53
CA SER A 21 7.54 12.47 -36.71
C SER A 21 8.11 12.59 -35.29
N HIS A 22 9.40 12.95 -35.16
CA HIS A 22 10.02 13.18 -33.86
C HIS A 22 9.42 14.37 -33.10
N LEU A 23 9.15 15.49 -33.78
CA LEU A 23 8.50 16.65 -33.15
C LEU A 23 7.08 16.34 -32.70
N LYS A 24 6.34 15.51 -33.44
CA LYS A 24 5.01 15.02 -33.03
C LYS A 24 5.12 14.18 -31.76
N ALA A 25 6.09 13.27 -31.69
CA ALA A 25 6.34 12.48 -30.48
C ALA A 25 6.73 13.38 -29.29
N PHE A 26 7.61 14.36 -29.51
CA PHE A 26 8.00 15.35 -28.51
C PHE A 26 6.80 16.18 -28.03
N GLY A 27 5.88 16.56 -28.92
CA GLY A 27 4.64 17.24 -28.58
C GLY A 27 3.70 16.42 -27.69
N GLY A 28 3.87 15.10 -27.61
CA GLY A 28 3.16 14.23 -26.67
C GLY A 28 3.75 14.20 -25.26
N LEU A 29 4.97 14.72 -25.05
CA LEU A 29 5.65 14.71 -23.76
C LEU A 29 4.84 15.35 -22.61
N PRO A 30 4.16 16.50 -22.79
CA PRO A 30 3.37 17.11 -21.72
C PRO A 30 2.30 16.17 -21.12
N ALA A 31 1.68 15.31 -21.95
CA ALA A 31 0.68 14.35 -21.48
C ALA A 31 1.29 13.22 -20.64
N LEU A 32 2.59 12.96 -20.77
CA LEU A 32 3.31 11.95 -19.98
C LEU A 32 3.84 12.51 -18.65
N LEU A 33 4.03 13.83 -18.55
CA LEU A 33 4.59 14.46 -17.35
C LEU A 33 3.65 14.35 -16.14
N ALA A 34 2.34 14.58 -16.32
CA ALA A 34 1.38 14.50 -15.23
C ALA A 34 1.22 13.08 -14.64
N PRO A 35 1.02 12.01 -15.45
CA PRO A 35 1.03 10.64 -14.94
C PRO A 35 2.34 10.24 -14.26
N ALA A 36 3.48 10.69 -14.78
CA ALA A 36 4.79 10.41 -14.17
C ALA A 36 4.96 11.10 -12.81
N GLU A 37 4.44 12.31 -12.64
CA GLU A 37 4.41 13.00 -11.34
C GLU A 37 3.45 12.32 -10.37
N GLN A 38 2.24 11.96 -10.83
CA GLN A 38 1.28 11.24 -9.99
C GLN A 38 1.85 9.91 -9.48
N ALA A 39 2.54 9.15 -10.34
CA ALA A 39 3.21 7.92 -9.93
C ALA A 39 4.29 8.16 -8.85
N ARG A 40 5.03 9.28 -8.94
CA ARG A 40 6.01 9.67 -7.90
C ARG A 40 5.32 9.97 -6.57
N GLN A 41 4.23 10.74 -6.60
CA GLN A 41 3.48 11.14 -5.42
C GLN A 41 2.89 9.93 -4.70
N VAL A 42 2.17 9.06 -5.44
CA VAL A 42 1.59 7.83 -4.88
C VAL A 42 2.66 6.95 -4.24
N ALA A 43 3.82 6.78 -4.89
CA ALA A 43 4.91 5.99 -4.32
C ALA A 43 5.46 6.62 -3.03
N GLN A 44 5.64 7.94 -2.98
CA GLN A 44 6.12 8.65 -1.78
C GLN A 44 5.13 8.56 -0.61
N GLU A 45 3.85 8.78 -0.90
CA GLU A 45 2.78 8.69 0.10
C GLU A 45 2.64 7.27 0.64
N THR A 46 2.67 6.27 -0.24
CA THR A 46 2.58 4.85 0.17
C THR A 46 3.78 4.46 1.05
N LEU A 47 5.01 4.88 0.69
CA LEU A 47 6.20 4.66 1.52
C LEU A 47 6.06 5.28 2.90
N LYS A 48 5.54 6.51 2.97
CA LYS A 48 5.30 7.20 4.24
C LYS A 48 4.23 6.48 5.05
N PHE A 49 3.12 6.09 4.42
CA PHE A 49 2.00 5.42 5.05
C PHE A 49 2.41 4.09 5.70
N PHE A 50 3.14 3.23 4.97
CA PHE A 50 3.58 1.96 5.56
C PHE A 50 4.51 2.17 6.76
N ARG A 51 5.49 3.06 6.62
CA ARG A 51 6.45 3.36 7.69
C ARG A 51 5.80 3.99 8.92
N ASP A 52 4.94 4.99 8.72
CA ASP A 52 4.45 5.85 9.78
C ASP A 52 3.14 5.31 10.40
N ALA A 53 2.38 4.48 9.67
CA ALA A 53 1.05 4.02 10.09
C ALA A 53 0.93 2.50 10.18
N VAL A 54 1.18 1.77 9.09
CA VAL A 54 0.91 0.31 9.05
C VAL A 54 1.74 -0.44 10.09
N TYR A 55 3.07 -0.26 10.10
CA TYR A 55 3.90 -0.95 11.10
C TYR A 55 3.57 -0.58 12.54
N GLU A 56 3.27 0.69 12.80
CA GLU A 56 2.92 1.14 14.14
C GLU A 56 1.57 0.57 14.60
N HIS A 57 0.58 0.56 13.71
CA HIS A 57 -0.74 -0.02 13.98
C HIS A 57 -0.64 -1.50 14.36
N HIS A 58 0.02 -2.31 13.53
CA HIS A 58 0.24 -3.73 13.80
C HIS A 58 0.99 -3.96 15.12
N ALA A 59 2.00 -3.13 15.40
CA ALA A 59 2.77 -3.21 16.64
C ALA A 59 1.96 -2.80 17.87
N GLU A 60 1.05 -1.83 17.76
CA GLU A 60 0.15 -1.43 18.84
C GLU A 60 -0.83 -2.55 19.17
N GLU A 61 -1.39 -3.23 18.17
CA GLU A 61 -2.28 -4.35 18.40
C GLU A 61 -1.58 -5.50 19.11
N GLU A 62 -0.38 -5.87 18.65
CA GLU A 62 0.38 -6.97 19.23
C GLU A 62 0.95 -6.66 20.63
N ARG A 63 1.25 -5.39 20.93
CA ARG A 63 1.76 -4.99 22.26
C ARG A 63 0.64 -4.72 23.26
N GLU A 64 -0.47 -4.16 22.82
CA GLU A 64 -1.50 -3.59 23.71
C GLU A 64 -2.81 -4.38 23.60
N LEU A 65 -3.42 -4.42 22.41
CA LEU A 65 -4.78 -4.94 22.23
C LEU A 65 -4.84 -6.46 22.46
N PHE A 66 -4.00 -7.24 21.77
CA PHE A 66 -4.04 -8.70 21.84
C PHE A 66 -3.76 -9.21 23.27
N PRO A 67 -2.73 -8.72 23.99
CA PRO A 67 -2.51 -9.13 25.37
C PRO A 67 -3.66 -8.74 26.31
N ALA A 68 -4.24 -7.55 26.13
CA ALA A 68 -5.35 -7.09 26.98
C ALA A 68 -6.59 -7.97 26.83
N VAL A 69 -6.92 -8.35 25.59
CA VAL A 69 -8.07 -9.21 25.29
C VAL A 69 -7.82 -10.63 25.79
N LEU A 70 -6.62 -11.18 25.57
CA LEU A 70 -6.23 -12.49 26.10
C LEU A 70 -6.29 -12.54 27.63
N ALA A 71 -5.81 -11.51 28.32
CA ALA A 71 -5.83 -11.45 29.79
C ALA A 71 -7.25 -11.31 30.37
N SER A 72 -8.20 -10.82 29.56
CA SER A 72 -9.59 -10.57 29.99
C SER A 72 -10.55 -11.67 29.54
N ALA A 73 -10.12 -12.57 28.64
CA ALA A 73 -10.94 -13.65 28.13
C ALA A 73 -11.19 -14.72 29.21
N THR A 74 -12.39 -15.29 29.18
CA THR A 74 -12.80 -16.39 30.07
C THR A 74 -12.25 -17.72 29.56
N GLU A 75 -11.78 -18.59 30.45
CA GLU A 75 -11.31 -19.93 30.09
C GLU A 75 -12.39 -20.74 29.36
N GLY A 76 -11.96 -21.60 28.44
CA GLY A 76 -12.83 -22.40 27.58
C GLY A 76 -12.94 -21.81 26.16
N ILE A 77 -14.12 -21.92 25.56
CA ILE A 77 -14.36 -21.62 24.14
C ILE A 77 -13.94 -20.19 23.77
N GLU A 78 -14.19 -19.22 24.64
CA GLU A 78 -13.83 -17.81 24.38
C GLU A 78 -12.31 -17.62 24.30
N MET A 79 -11.56 -18.15 25.27
CA MET A 79 -10.09 -18.10 25.26
C MET A 79 -9.50 -18.80 24.03
N ASP A 80 -10.03 -19.96 23.65
CA ASP A 80 -9.55 -20.70 22.47
C ASP A 80 -9.82 -19.92 21.17
N GLN A 81 -10.99 -19.29 21.07
CA GLN A 81 -11.35 -18.44 19.94
C GLN A 81 -10.43 -17.21 19.84
N VAL A 82 -10.19 -16.49 20.94
CA VAL A 82 -9.30 -15.32 20.95
C VAL A 82 -7.88 -15.71 20.57
N LYS A 83 -7.33 -16.80 21.12
CA LYS A 83 -5.99 -17.29 20.76
C LYS A 83 -5.88 -17.59 19.27
N PHE A 84 -6.87 -18.30 18.70
CA PHE A 84 -6.91 -18.59 17.28
C PHE A 84 -6.92 -17.32 16.42
N MET A 85 -7.74 -16.33 16.80
CA MET A 85 -7.83 -15.05 16.08
C MET A 85 -6.54 -14.25 16.16
N VAL A 86 -5.94 -14.14 17.35
CA VAL A 86 -4.65 -13.45 17.54
C VAL A 86 -3.54 -14.10 16.73
N GLU A 87 -3.40 -15.43 16.79
CA GLU A 87 -2.40 -16.16 16.00
C GLU A 87 -2.59 -15.97 14.49
N ARG A 88 -3.85 -15.91 14.04
CA ARG A 88 -4.18 -15.61 12.65
C ARG A 88 -3.75 -14.20 12.26
N LEU A 89 -4.17 -13.18 13.02
CA LEU A 89 -3.88 -11.78 12.74
C LEU A 89 -2.38 -11.50 12.74
N THR A 90 -1.65 -11.98 13.74
CA THR A 90 -0.18 -11.86 13.78
C THR A 90 0.48 -12.51 12.57
N ARG A 91 -0.01 -13.66 12.09
CA ARG A 91 0.53 -14.27 10.86
C ARG A 91 0.24 -13.40 9.63
N GLU A 92 -0.98 -12.87 9.52
CA GLU A 92 -1.37 -11.97 8.43
C GLU A 92 -0.52 -10.69 8.43
N HIS A 93 -0.22 -10.11 9.60
CA HIS A 93 0.72 -9.00 9.76
C HIS A 93 2.06 -9.31 9.10
N ARG A 94 2.67 -10.43 9.47
CA ARG A 94 3.98 -10.83 8.93
C ARG A 94 3.93 -11.05 7.41
N GLN A 95 2.82 -11.54 6.87
CA GLN A 95 2.64 -11.73 5.42
C GLN A 95 2.55 -10.39 4.67
N VAL A 96 1.77 -9.44 5.19
CA VAL A 96 1.67 -8.07 4.66
C VAL A 96 3.05 -7.41 4.66
N GLU A 97 3.74 -7.43 5.80
CA GLU A 97 5.06 -6.80 5.96
C GLU A 97 6.13 -7.43 5.07
N ALA A 98 6.11 -8.75 4.90
CA ALA A 98 7.03 -9.45 4.01
C ALA A 98 6.79 -9.07 2.54
N THR A 99 5.52 -8.96 2.13
CA THR A 99 5.17 -8.50 0.77
C THR A 99 5.59 -7.06 0.57
N TRP A 100 5.35 -6.19 1.55
CA TRP A 100 5.80 -4.81 1.52
C TRP A 100 7.33 -4.69 1.42
N THR A 101 8.09 -5.45 2.21
CA THR A 101 9.56 -5.45 2.19
C THR A 101 10.13 -5.73 0.79
N ARG A 102 9.45 -6.58 0.00
CA ARG A 102 9.82 -6.85 -1.40
C ARG A 102 9.49 -5.68 -2.34
N LEU A 103 8.37 -5.00 -2.12
CA LEU A 103 7.90 -3.89 -2.97
C LEU A 103 8.60 -2.56 -2.69
N GLU A 104 8.98 -2.32 -1.43
CA GLU A 104 9.51 -1.05 -0.93
C GLU A 104 10.71 -0.51 -1.76
N PRO A 105 11.72 -1.32 -2.16
CA PRO A 105 12.84 -0.82 -2.96
C PRO A 105 12.43 -0.31 -4.34
N HIS A 106 11.37 -0.89 -4.93
CA HIS A 106 10.85 -0.49 -6.24
C HIS A 106 10.08 0.83 -6.13
N LEU A 107 9.26 0.98 -5.09
CA LEU A 107 8.59 2.25 -4.80
C LEU A 107 9.61 3.37 -4.51
N LYS A 108 10.71 3.09 -3.80
CA LYS A 108 11.81 4.06 -3.57
C LYS A 108 12.43 4.55 -4.88
N LYS A 109 12.50 3.72 -5.92
CA LYS A 109 12.96 4.12 -7.27
C LYS A 109 11.91 4.96 -7.98
N ILE A 110 10.66 4.51 -8.00
CA ILE A 110 9.53 5.21 -8.64
C ILE A 110 9.36 6.60 -8.04
N ALA A 111 9.43 6.73 -6.71
CA ALA A 111 9.36 7.99 -5.97
C ALA A 111 10.44 9.01 -6.41
N LYS A 112 11.59 8.54 -6.94
CA LYS A 112 12.69 9.36 -7.46
C LYS A 112 12.59 9.59 -8.98
N GLY A 113 11.51 9.16 -9.62
CA GLY A 113 11.33 9.22 -11.07
C GLY A 113 12.18 8.21 -11.84
N GLN A 114 12.70 7.17 -11.18
CA GLN A 114 13.50 6.13 -11.82
C GLN A 114 12.61 4.99 -12.31
N SER A 115 13.04 4.31 -13.38
CA SER A 115 12.40 3.09 -13.84
C SER A 115 12.56 1.97 -12.79
N ALA A 116 11.49 1.23 -12.55
CA ALA A 116 11.46 0.07 -11.70
C ALA A 116 10.59 -1.01 -12.34
N ASP A 117 11.03 -2.26 -12.24
CA ASP A 117 10.22 -3.42 -12.58
C ASP A 117 9.36 -3.75 -11.35
N LEU A 118 8.15 -3.20 -11.29
CA LEU A 118 7.23 -3.39 -10.17
C LEU A 118 6.38 -4.63 -10.42
N ASP A 119 6.51 -5.62 -9.53
CA ASP A 119 5.69 -6.84 -9.57
C ASP A 119 4.21 -6.50 -9.30
N THR A 120 3.43 -6.41 -10.38
CA THR A 120 2.01 -6.05 -10.34
C THR A 120 1.16 -7.10 -9.61
N ALA A 121 1.57 -8.37 -9.65
CA ALA A 121 0.89 -9.44 -8.93
C ALA A 121 1.12 -9.30 -7.41
N ALA A 122 2.33 -8.94 -6.99
CA ALA A 122 2.61 -8.65 -5.58
C ALA A 122 1.85 -7.42 -5.07
N VAL A 123 1.73 -6.35 -5.87
CA VAL A 123 0.91 -5.18 -5.52
C VAL A 123 -0.55 -5.59 -5.32
N ALA A 124 -1.13 -6.34 -6.28
CA ALA A 124 -2.50 -6.81 -6.18
C ALA A 124 -2.71 -7.76 -4.98
N SER A 125 -1.71 -8.59 -4.66
CA SER A 125 -1.74 -9.44 -3.46
C SER A 125 -1.77 -8.61 -2.19
N LEU A 126 -0.88 -7.64 -2.05
CA LEU A 126 -0.81 -6.79 -0.86
C LEU A 126 -2.14 -6.08 -0.59
N VAL A 127 -2.74 -5.48 -1.62
CA VAL A 127 -4.03 -4.79 -1.50
C VAL A 127 -5.13 -5.76 -1.08
N ARG A 128 -5.22 -6.93 -1.73
CA ARG A 128 -6.24 -7.93 -1.40
C ARG A 128 -6.07 -8.47 0.01
N ASP A 129 -4.85 -8.83 0.38
CA ASP A 129 -4.54 -9.48 1.66
C ASP A 129 -4.76 -8.50 2.82
N TYR A 130 -4.35 -7.23 2.68
CA TYR A 130 -4.64 -6.19 3.68
C TYR A 130 -6.13 -5.88 3.80
N SER A 131 -6.85 -5.84 2.67
CA SER A 131 -8.30 -5.60 2.68
C SER A 131 -9.05 -6.72 3.40
N ALA A 132 -8.65 -7.98 3.17
CA ALA A 132 -9.25 -9.14 3.83
C ALA A 132 -8.91 -9.18 5.33
N HIS A 133 -7.68 -8.80 5.69
CA HIS A 133 -7.21 -8.68 7.05
C HIS A 133 -8.06 -7.65 7.84
N ALA A 134 -8.11 -6.40 7.36
CA ALA A 134 -8.91 -5.35 8.01
C ALA A 134 -10.40 -5.70 8.08
N ALA A 135 -10.96 -6.32 7.04
CA ALA A 135 -12.36 -6.75 7.05
C ALA A 135 -12.64 -7.82 8.12
N PHE A 136 -11.70 -8.73 8.36
CA PHE A 136 -11.83 -9.73 9.42
C PHE A 136 -11.73 -9.11 10.81
N GLU A 137 -10.84 -8.13 11.00
CA GLU A 137 -10.74 -7.42 12.28
C GLU A 137 -12.02 -6.66 12.62
N GLU A 138 -12.51 -5.85 11.68
CA GLU A 138 -13.71 -5.04 11.86
C GLU A 138 -14.97 -5.89 12.07
N ALA A 139 -15.09 -7.01 11.34
CA ALA A 139 -16.30 -7.84 11.38
C ALA A 139 -16.32 -8.84 12.55
N GLU A 140 -15.16 -9.37 12.96
CA GLU A 140 -15.10 -10.52 13.87
C GLU A 140 -14.30 -10.19 15.14
N PHE A 141 -13.07 -9.69 15.00
CA PHE A 141 -12.15 -9.56 16.14
C PHE A 141 -12.51 -8.38 17.04
N LEU A 142 -12.70 -7.18 16.49
CA LEU A 142 -13.00 -5.97 17.27
C LEU A 142 -14.35 -6.07 18.03
N PRO A 143 -15.44 -6.62 17.45
CA PRO A 143 -16.67 -6.87 18.21
C PRO A 143 -16.47 -7.83 19.40
N LEU A 144 -15.64 -8.87 19.24
CA LEU A 144 -15.29 -9.78 20.32
C LEU A 144 -14.45 -9.07 21.39
N CYS A 145 -13.45 -8.27 20.99
CA CYS A 145 -12.66 -7.44 21.89
C CYS A 145 -13.54 -6.53 22.73
N GLN A 146 -14.50 -5.83 22.10
CA GLN A 146 -15.47 -4.98 22.79
C GLN A 146 -16.26 -5.79 23.82
N THR A 147 -16.76 -6.96 23.44
CA THR A 147 -17.56 -7.83 24.33
C THR A 147 -16.77 -8.30 25.55
N ILE A 148 -15.50 -8.67 25.37
CA ILE A 148 -14.63 -9.17 26.43
C ILE A 148 -14.20 -8.02 27.35
N LEU A 149 -13.66 -6.96 26.78
CA LEU A 149 -13.05 -5.87 27.54
C LEU A 149 -14.09 -5.03 28.28
N SER A 150 -15.32 -4.89 27.74
CA SER A 150 -16.41 -4.15 28.41
C SER A 150 -16.83 -4.75 29.74
N ARG A 151 -16.45 -5.99 30.05
CA ARG A 151 -16.71 -6.64 31.35
C ARG A 151 -15.90 -6.02 32.48
N ASN A 152 -14.79 -5.34 32.16
CA ASN A 152 -13.97 -4.62 33.12
C ASN A 152 -13.72 -3.18 32.64
N SER A 153 -14.42 -2.23 33.24
CA SER A 153 -14.35 -0.81 32.90
C SER A 153 -12.95 -0.21 32.98
N ASN A 154 -12.06 -0.76 33.83
CA ASN A 154 -10.67 -0.33 33.91
C ASN A 154 -9.84 -0.75 32.69
N HIS A 155 -10.14 -1.90 32.08
CA HIS A 155 -9.44 -2.37 30.88
C HIS A 155 -9.86 -1.58 29.63
N MET A 156 -11.14 -1.24 29.49
CA MET A 156 -11.60 -0.35 28.42
C MET A 156 -11.03 1.06 28.55
N ALA A 157 -10.92 1.59 29.77
CA ALA A 157 -10.31 2.90 29.98
C ALA A 157 -8.80 2.89 29.69
N ALA A 158 -8.09 1.83 30.08
CA ALA A 158 -6.67 1.66 29.78
C ALA A 158 -6.40 1.50 28.29
N LEU A 159 -7.20 0.68 27.59
CA LEU A 159 -7.12 0.54 26.14
C LEU A 159 -7.47 1.86 25.44
N GLY A 160 -8.53 2.56 25.88
CA GLY A 160 -8.91 3.87 25.35
C GLY A 160 -7.82 4.93 25.53
N LEU A 161 -7.04 4.87 26.62
CA LEU A 161 -5.90 5.74 26.87
C LEU A 161 -4.69 5.39 25.98
N SER A 162 -4.42 4.09 25.77
CA SER A 162 -3.37 3.63 24.85
C SER A 162 -3.69 3.96 23.39
N LEU A 163 -4.95 3.81 22.97
CA LEU A 163 -5.43 4.10 21.60
C LEU A 163 -5.55 5.60 21.29
N HIS A 164 -5.75 6.47 22.30
CA HIS A 164 -5.83 7.93 22.10
C HIS A 164 -4.51 8.60 21.71
N MET A 165 -3.37 7.91 21.75
CA MET A 165 -2.08 8.55 21.49
C MET A 165 -1.70 8.69 20.02
N ARG A 166 -2.32 7.97 19.07
CA ARG A 166 -1.84 7.98 17.67
C ARG A 166 -2.98 7.76 16.67
N HIS A 167 -3.72 8.83 16.36
CA HIS A 167 -4.56 8.84 15.15
C HIS A 167 -3.64 8.78 13.92
N VAL A 168 -3.68 7.67 13.19
CA VAL A 168 -3.28 7.65 11.78
C VAL A 168 -4.24 8.63 11.06
N PRO A 169 -3.75 9.73 10.47
CA PRO A 169 -4.64 10.63 9.76
C PRO A 169 -5.33 9.88 8.62
N PRO A 170 -6.64 10.12 8.39
CA PRO A 170 -7.34 9.50 7.26
C PRO A 170 -6.63 9.90 5.98
N VAL A 171 -6.14 8.92 5.22
CA VAL A 171 -5.66 9.16 3.86
C VAL A 171 -6.90 9.47 3.02
N VAL A 172 -7.09 10.75 2.70
CA VAL A 172 -8.10 11.19 1.76
C VAL A 172 -7.68 10.66 0.38
N ALA A 173 -8.25 9.52 -0.01
CA ALA A 173 -8.12 9.02 -1.37
C ALA A 173 -8.85 9.99 -2.30
N HIS A 174 -8.11 10.89 -2.95
CA HIS A 174 -8.63 11.61 -4.10
C HIS A 174 -8.70 10.63 -5.27
N ILE A 175 -9.93 10.18 -5.56
CA ILE A 175 -10.32 9.53 -6.83
C ILE A 175 -10.30 10.59 -7.93
#